data_AF-A0A318K2H0-F1
#
_entry.id   AF-A0A318K2H0-F1
#
_cell.length_a   1.000
_cell.length_b   1.000
_cell.length_c   1.000
_cell.angle_alpha   90.00
_cell.angle_beta   90.00
_cell.angle_gamma   90.00
#
_symmetry.space_group_name_H-M   'P 1'
#
loop_
_entity.id
_entity.type
_entity.pdbx_description
1 polymer ?
#
loop_
_entity_poly.entity_id
_entity_poly.type
_entity_poly.pdbx_seq_one_letter_code
_entity_poly.pdbx_strand_id
1 'polypeptide(L)'
;MPDVPASMPDPHEPMSVDVDRLVELAAEIERHRYLLRSAADDYRWRTARQVEYLDPPDRDMRLAHAERLIEALMIDPVRHIDLDLDAYRAVRDGAPIDFDAEHRTYVLRRPGRDPLPVRPGLPEHRLGVIARLAGLGLRLEQIQVVALTTAQVVERPRPPATTPQVSRGTTKASRRIELARRQGREFQAGN
;
A
#
# COMPACT_ATOMS: atom_id res chain seq x y z
N MET A 1 6.92 54.94 23.32
CA MET A 1 7.13 54.29 22.02
C MET A 1 7.45 52.83 22.33
N PRO A 2 6.65 51.83 21.91
CA PRO A 2 6.94 50.44 22.22
C PRO A 2 7.97 49.90 21.22
N ASP A 3 9.04 49.30 21.74
CA ASP A 3 10.02 48.56 20.95
C ASP A 3 9.43 47.22 20.53
N VAL A 4 9.33 47.00 19.22
CA VAL A 4 8.94 45.73 18.61
C VAL A 4 10.21 45.07 18.06
N PRO A 5 10.70 43.95 18.62
CA PRO A 5 11.67 43.13 17.91
C PRO A 5 10.90 42.21 16.96
N ALA A 6 10.72 42.65 15.72
CA ALA A 6 10.44 41.73 14.62
C ALA A 6 11.79 41.12 14.17
N SER A 7 12.21 40.04 14.81
CA SER A 7 13.20 39.14 14.22
C SER A 7 12.56 38.50 12.99
N MET A 8 12.73 39.15 11.84
CA MET A 8 12.49 38.53 10.55
C MET A 8 13.57 37.44 10.36
N PRO A 9 13.19 36.20 10.04
CA PRO A 9 14.17 35.16 9.72
C PRO A 9 14.96 35.56 8.47
N ASP A 10 16.28 35.42 8.53
CA ASP A 10 17.21 35.81 7.47
C ASP A 10 16.95 34.96 6.21
N PRO A 11 16.64 35.56 5.04
CA PRO A 11 16.45 34.83 3.79
C PRO A 11 17.72 34.13 3.28
N HIS A 12 18.87 34.38 3.91
CA HIS A 12 20.17 33.86 3.53
C HIS A 12 20.71 32.74 4.43
N GLU A 13 19.94 32.22 5.39
CA GLU A 13 20.30 30.96 6.03
C GLU A 13 20.15 29.82 5.01
N PRO A 14 21.26 29.22 4.52
CA PRO A 14 21.15 28.07 3.66
C PRO A 14 20.51 26.96 4.48
N MET A 15 19.42 26.37 3.99
CA MET A 15 18.95 25.08 4.51
C MET A 15 20.17 24.16 4.56
N SER A 16 20.63 23.83 5.76
CA SER A 16 21.77 22.94 5.94
C SER A 16 21.33 21.58 5.41
N VAL A 17 21.69 21.28 4.15
CA VAL A 17 21.48 19.97 3.56
C VAL A 17 22.32 19.01 4.37
N ASP A 18 21.65 18.12 5.10
CA ASP A 18 22.32 17.06 5.84
C ASP A 18 22.88 16.04 4.85
N VAL A 19 24.15 16.24 4.47
CA VAL A 19 24.85 15.42 3.48
C VAL A 19 24.99 13.98 3.97
N ASP A 20 25.24 13.79 5.27
CA ASP A 20 25.38 12.47 5.87
C ASP A 20 24.07 11.69 5.73
N ARG A 21 22.94 12.36 5.99
CA ARG A 21 21.61 11.78 5.79
C ARG A 21 21.35 11.37 4.34
N LEU A 22 21.73 12.20 3.38
CA LEU A 22 21.59 11.87 1.96
C LEU A 22 22.46 10.68 1.54
N VAL A 23 23.67 10.56 2.08
CA VAL A 23 24.56 9.41 1.85
C VAL A 23 23.95 8.14 2.42
N GLU A 24 23.39 8.19 3.63
CA GLU A 24 22.69 7.06 4.22
C GLU A 24 21.48 6.61 3.40
N LEU A 25 20.66 7.57 2.94
CA LEU A 25 19.52 7.29 2.10
C LEU A 25 19.95 6.66 0.77
N ALA A 26 20.99 7.19 0.13
CA ALA A 26 21.52 6.63 -1.12
C ALA A 26 22.01 5.19 -0.96
N ALA A 27 22.74 4.91 0.13
CA ALA A 27 23.18 3.55 0.44
C ALA A 27 21.99 2.61 0.68
N GLU A 28 20.94 3.09 1.33
CA GLU A 28 19.73 2.30 1.58
C GLU A 28 18.91 2.05 0.33
N ILE A 29 18.82 3.03 -0.57
CA ILE A 29 18.20 2.89 -1.89
C ILE A 29 18.90 1.76 -2.68
N GLU A 30 20.23 1.73 -2.69
CA GLU A 30 20.96 0.71 -3.44
C GLU A 30 20.77 -0.69 -2.85
N ARG A 31 20.77 -0.80 -1.51
CA ARG A 31 20.43 -2.07 -0.83
C ARG A 31 19.00 -2.52 -1.15
N HIS A 32 18.05 -1.59 -1.14
CA HIS A 32 16.65 -1.89 -1.47
C HIS A 32 16.51 -2.41 -2.91
N ARG A 33 17.17 -1.75 -3.88
CA ARG A 33 17.23 -2.20 -5.27
C ARG A 33 17.84 -3.59 -5.40
N TYR A 34 18.92 -3.85 -4.68
CA TYR A 34 19.56 -5.17 -4.68
C TYR A 34 18.61 -6.27 -4.22
N LEU A 35 17.85 -6.04 -3.13
CA LEU A 35 16.86 -7.01 -2.64
C LEU A 35 15.76 -7.30 -3.66
N LEU A 36 15.26 -6.26 -4.34
CA LEU A 36 14.20 -6.41 -5.34
C LEU A 36 14.69 -6.94 -6.69
N ARG A 37 16.00 -6.91 -6.97
CA ARG A 37 16.57 -7.19 -8.30
C ARG A 37 16.05 -8.51 -8.87
N SER A 38 16.18 -9.60 -8.14
CA SER A 38 15.76 -10.92 -8.62
C SER A 38 14.26 -10.99 -8.92
N ALA A 39 13.42 -10.39 -8.07
CA ALA A 39 11.97 -10.40 -8.27
C ALA A 39 11.55 -9.50 -9.45
N ALA A 40 12.23 -8.37 -9.63
CA ALA A 40 12.02 -7.46 -10.75
C ALA A 40 12.44 -8.09 -12.08
N ASP A 41 13.60 -8.73 -12.13
CA ASP A 41 14.12 -9.36 -13.35
C ASP A 41 13.28 -10.56 -13.77
N ASP A 42 12.85 -11.41 -12.82
CA ASP A 42 11.88 -12.49 -13.10
C ASP A 42 10.57 -11.93 -13.65
N TYR A 43 10.04 -10.86 -13.04
CA TYR A 43 8.80 -10.23 -13.50
C TYR A 43 8.95 -9.68 -14.93
N ARG A 44 10.02 -8.94 -15.22
CA ARG A 44 10.33 -8.44 -16.57
C ARG A 44 10.38 -9.56 -17.59
N TRP A 45 11.12 -10.62 -17.29
CA TRP A 45 11.25 -11.78 -18.18
C TRP A 45 9.88 -12.41 -18.48
N ARG A 46 9.05 -12.64 -17.45
CA ARG A 46 7.72 -13.22 -17.62
C ARG A 46 6.78 -12.29 -18.38
N THR A 47 6.78 -10.98 -18.10
CA THR A 47 5.97 -10.01 -18.84
C THR A 47 6.39 -10.01 -20.31
N ALA A 48 7.68 -9.93 -20.62
CA ALA A 48 8.18 -9.95 -21.99
C ALA A 48 7.70 -11.18 -22.76
N ARG A 49 7.71 -12.37 -22.13
CA ARG A 49 7.19 -13.61 -22.72
C ARG A 49 5.69 -13.58 -22.94
N GLN A 50 4.92 -12.98 -22.03
CA GLN A 50 3.46 -12.88 -22.17
C GLN A 50 3.03 -11.96 -23.31
N VAL A 51 3.84 -10.94 -23.64
CA VAL A 51 3.50 -9.93 -24.65
C VAL A 51 4.20 -10.14 -25.98
N GLU A 52 4.98 -11.22 -26.13
CA GLU A 52 5.84 -11.50 -27.29
C GLU A 52 5.08 -11.45 -28.63
N TYR A 53 3.82 -11.89 -28.64
CA TYR A 53 2.98 -11.98 -29.83
C TYR A 53 1.94 -10.87 -29.95
N LEU A 54 1.96 -9.87 -29.08
CA LEU A 54 1.05 -8.73 -29.17
C LEU A 54 1.53 -7.75 -30.26
N ASP A 55 0.58 -6.99 -30.80
CA ASP A 55 0.90 -5.87 -31.67
C ASP A 55 1.82 -4.87 -30.95
N PRO A 56 2.76 -4.22 -31.66
CA PRO A 56 3.74 -3.31 -31.06
C PRO A 56 3.18 -2.29 -30.05
N PRO A 57 2.08 -1.54 -30.34
CA PRO A 57 1.58 -0.55 -29.38
C PRO A 57 1.09 -1.18 -28.07
N ASP A 58 0.41 -2.34 -28.13
CA ASP A 58 -0.10 -3.03 -26.95
C ASP A 58 1.03 -3.64 -26.13
N ARG A 59 2.03 -4.21 -26.82
CA ARG A 59 3.25 -4.73 -26.20
C ARG A 59 3.98 -3.63 -25.43
N ASP A 60 4.23 -2.49 -26.06
CA ASP A 60 4.99 -1.39 -25.47
C ASP A 60 4.24 -0.78 -24.27
N MET A 61 2.91 -0.65 -24.37
CA MET A 61 2.07 -0.23 -23.24
C MET A 61 2.20 -1.17 -22.04
N ARG A 62 2.16 -2.49 -22.27
CA ARG A 62 2.25 -3.50 -21.21
C ARG A 62 3.63 -3.52 -20.56
N LEU A 63 4.71 -3.42 -21.34
CA LEU A 63 6.07 -3.33 -20.82
C LEU A 63 6.26 -2.05 -19.99
N ALA A 64 5.79 -0.90 -20.49
CA ALA A 64 5.85 0.35 -19.75
C ALA A 64 5.04 0.29 -18.43
N HIS A 65 3.91 -0.41 -18.42
CA HIS A 65 3.16 -0.64 -17.19
C HIS A 65 3.93 -1.50 -16.18
N ALA A 66 4.60 -2.56 -16.65
CA ALA A 66 5.44 -3.40 -15.80
C ALA A 66 6.59 -2.63 -15.15
N GLU A 67 7.28 -1.75 -15.90
CA GLU A 67 8.32 -0.91 -15.33
C GLU A 67 7.77 0.08 -14.30
N ARG A 68 6.63 0.75 -14.58
CA ARG A 68 5.97 1.63 -13.60
C ARG A 68 5.61 0.89 -12.31
N LEU A 69 5.18 -0.37 -12.41
CA LEU A 69 4.89 -1.20 -11.25
C LEU A 69 6.14 -1.52 -10.43
N ILE A 70 7.27 -1.82 -11.09
CA ILE A 70 8.55 -2.04 -10.42
C ILE A 70 9.02 -0.74 -9.73
N GLU A 71 8.97 0.39 -10.43
CA GLU A 71 9.33 1.71 -9.90
C GLU A 71 8.52 2.08 -8.65
N ALA A 72 7.22 1.79 -8.65
CA ALA A 72 6.34 2.07 -7.51
C ALA A 72 6.64 1.27 -6.24
N LEU A 73 7.51 0.25 -6.33
CA LEU A 73 8.00 -0.54 -5.21
C LEU A 73 9.37 -0.07 -4.72
N MET A 74 10.06 0.79 -5.47
CA MET A 74 11.39 1.29 -5.13
C MET A 74 11.33 2.49 -4.19
N ILE A 75 12.44 2.73 -3.49
CA ILE A 75 12.67 3.99 -2.77
C ILE A 75 13.03 5.08 -3.79
N ASP A 76 12.09 6.00 -4.02
CA ASP A 76 12.30 7.26 -4.74
C ASP A 76 13.03 8.29 -3.83
N PRO A 77 14.20 8.81 -4.22
CA PRO A 77 15.01 9.70 -3.37
C PRO A 77 14.38 11.06 -3.08
N VAL A 78 13.48 11.54 -3.94
CA VAL A 78 12.80 12.83 -3.76
C VAL A 78 11.57 12.66 -2.89
N ARG A 79 10.76 11.63 -3.18
CA ARG A 79 9.52 11.35 -2.42
C ARG A 79 9.79 10.81 -1.02
N HIS A 80 10.94 10.16 -0.83
CA HIS A 80 11.31 9.50 0.42
C HIS A 80 12.53 10.16 1.06
N ILE A 81 12.76 11.45 0.80
CA ILE A 81 13.86 12.21 1.40
C ILE A 81 13.81 12.19 2.94
N ASP A 82 12.60 12.21 3.50
CA ASP A 82 12.34 12.20 4.94
C ASP A 82 12.06 10.80 5.51
N LEU A 83 12.29 9.74 4.73
CA LEU A 83 11.97 8.35 5.11
C LEU A 83 12.73 7.93 6.37
N ASP A 84 12.06 7.64 7.49
CA ASP A 84 12.76 7.14 8.67
C ASP A 84 13.42 5.77 8.38
N LEU A 85 14.75 5.81 8.24
CA LEU A 85 15.54 4.65 7.82
C LEU A 85 15.65 3.61 8.94
N ASP A 86 15.58 4.03 10.20
CA ASP A 86 15.60 3.14 11.34
C ASP A 86 14.31 2.31 11.38
N ALA A 87 13.16 2.95 11.19
CA ALA A 87 11.87 2.27 11.11
C ALA A 87 11.81 1.34 9.87
N TYR A 88 12.28 1.82 8.72
CA TYR A 88 12.37 1.00 7.50
C TYR A 88 13.24 -0.25 7.73
N ARG A 89 14.45 -0.09 8.30
CA ARG A 89 15.38 -1.20 8.59
C ARG A 89 14.77 -2.18 9.59
N ALA A 90 14.14 -1.70 10.65
CA ALA A 90 13.45 -2.53 11.63
C ALA A 90 12.42 -3.46 10.97
N VAL A 91 11.58 -2.91 10.08
CA VAL A 91 10.56 -3.70 9.37
C VAL A 91 11.18 -4.64 8.34
N ARG A 92 12.17 -4.16 7.56
CA ARG A 92 12.92 -4.96 6.58
C ARG A 92 13.55 -6.19 7.23
N ASP A 93 14.20 -6.00 8.37
CA ASP A 93 14.93 -7.05 9.08
C ASP A 93 13.99 -7.95 9.90
N GLY A 94 12.70 -7.63 9.96
CA GLY A 94 11.70 -8.40 10.68
C GLY A 94 11.89 -8.34 12.20
N ALA A 95 12.35 -7.19 12.71
CA ALA A 95 12.54 -6.98 14.14
C ALA A 95 11.22 -7.23 14.91
N PRO A 96 11.29 -7.75 16.15
CA PRO A 96 10.11 -8.00 16.96
C PRO A 96 9.50 -6.66 17.39
N ILE A 97 8.39 -6.29 16.75
CA ILE A 97 7.66 -5.06 17.01
C ILE A 97 6.44 -5.39 17.87
N ASP A 98 6.31 -4.71 19.01
CA ASP A 98 5.22 -4.89 19.95
C ASP A 98 4.23 -3.74 19.87
N PHE A 99 2.97 -4.02 20.20
CA PHE A 99 1.96 -2.95 20.33
C PHE A 99 2.05 -2.30 21.71
N ASP A 100 2.38 -1.01 21.74
CA ASP A 100 2.29 -0.17 22.93
C ASP A 100 0.85 0.34 23.10
N ALA A 101 0.16 -0.19 24.11
CA ALA A 101 -1.24 0.15 24.39
C ALA A 101 -1.43 1.58 24.92
N GLU A 102 -0.42 2.15 25.61
CA GLU A 102 -0.49 3.51 26.17
C GLU A 102 -0.49 4.54 25.05
N HIS A 103 0.44 4.38 24.10
CA HIS A 103 0.60 5.27 22.95
C HIS A 103 -0.20 4.83 21.72
N ARG A 104 -0.90 3.69 21.81
CA ARG A 104 -1.68 3.05 20.73
C ARG A 104 -0.89 2.93 19.42
N THR A 105 0.37 2.54 19.52
CA THR A 105 1.29 2.50 18.39
C THR A 105 2.17 1.27 18.47
N TYR A 106 2.67 0.81 17.32
CA TYR A 106 3.62 -0.29 17.29
C TYR A 106 5.02 0.27 17.52
N VAL A 107 5.81 -0.40 18.35
CA VAL A 107 7.15 0.07 18.73
C VAL A 107 8.15 -1.07 18.69
N LEU A 108 9.35 -0.77 18.20
CA LEU A 108 10.53 -1.62 18.41
C LEU A 108 11.25 -1.15 19.68
N ARG A 109 11.29 -2.01 20.70
CA ARG A 109 12.02 -1.74 21.94
C ARG A 109 13.47 -2.19 21.78
N ARG A 110 14.41 -1.26 22.00
CA ARG A 110 15.86 -1.50 21.87
C ARG A 110 16.52 -1.26 23.23
N PRO A 111 17.36 -2.17 23.74
CA PRO A 111 18.03 -1.97 25.02
C PRO A 111 18.83 -0.66 25.04
N GLY A 112 18.61 0.18 26.06
CA GLY A 112 19.33 1.43 26.25
C GLY A 112 19.04 2.54 25.22
N ARG A 113 17.97 2.40 24.42
CA ARG A 113 17.52 3.43 23.48
C ARG A 113 16.02 3.68 23.63
N ASP A 114 15.59 4.85 23.18
CA ASP A 114 14.17 5.17 23.11
C ASP A 114 13.44 4.19 22.18
N PRO A 115 12.19 3.80 22.52
CA PRO A 115 11.35 2.98 21.67
C PRO A 115 11.18 3.64 20.29
N LEU A 116 11.44 2.87 19.24
CA LEU A 116 11.29 3.33 17.87
C LEU A 116 9.85 3.09 17.41
N PRO A 117 9.03 4.12 17.16
CA PRO A 117 7.68 3.93 16.64
C PRO A 117 7.72 3.41 15.20
N VAL A 118 6.97 2.35 14.94
CA VAL A 118 6.75 1.81 13.60
C VAL A 118 5.27 1.99 13.29
N ARG A 119 4.94 2.80 12.29
CA ARG A 119 3.54 3.08 11.96
C ARG A 119 3.13 2.32 10.71
N PRO A 120 2.19 1.35 10.82
CA PRO A 120 1.61 0.71 9.64
C PRO A 120 1.03 1.74 8.68
N GLY A 121 1.25 1.54 7.38
CA GLY A 121 0.73 2.41 6.33
C GLY A 121 1.58 3.63 6.00
N LEU A 122 2.62 3.94 6.79
CA LEU A 122 3.64 4.91 6.39
C LEU A 122 4.63 4.31 5.38
N PRO A 123 5.34 5.15 4.59
CA PRO A 123 6.29 4.68 3.58
C PRO A 123 7.37 3.74 4.14
N GLU A 124 7.89 4.00 5.34
CA GLU A 124 8.94 3.20 5.99
C GLU A 124 8.48 1.76 6.21
N HIS A 125 7.26 1.60 6.75
CA HIS A 125 6.68 0.30 6.98
C HIS A 125 6.39 -0.41 5.65
N ARG A 126 5.76 0.27 4.69
CA ARG A 126 5.41 -0.33 3.40
C ARG A 126 6.66 -0.79 2.64
N LEU A 127 7.66 0.08 2.50
CA LEU A 127 8.92 -0.22 1.82
C LEU A 127 9.73 -1.28 2.58
N GLY A 128 9.70 -1.25 3.92
CA GLY A 128 10.34 -2.27 4.75
C GLY A 128 9.73 -3.66 4.54
N VAL A 129 8.39 -3.76 4.48
CA VAL A 129 7.69 -5.01 4.15
C VAL A 129 8.07 -5.49 2.75
N ILE A 130 8.05 -4.61 1.75
CA ILE A 130 8.45 -4.93 0.37
C ILE A 130 9.87 -5.52 0.35
N ALA A 131 10.82 -4.83 0.97
CA ALA A 131 12.22 -5.24 1.04
C ALA A 131 12.39 -6.60 1.75
N ARG A 132 11.66 -6.81 2.86
CA ARG A 132 11.66 -8.09 3.59
C ARG A 132 11.16 -9.23 2.71
N LEU A 133 10.01 -9.06 2.07
CA LEU A 133 9.42 -10.10 1.22
C LEU A 133 10.31 -10.41 0.02
N ALA A 134 10.92 -9.39 -0.58
CA ALA A 134 11.91 -9.57 -1.63
C ALA A 134 13.14 -10.36 -1.13
N GLY A 135 13.67 -10.01 0.05
CA GLY A 135 14.76 -10.74 0.70
C GLY A 135 14.42 -12.19 1.08
N LEU A 136 13.14 -12.50 1.29
CA LEU A 136 12.62 -13.86 1.47
C LEU A 136 12.38 -14.61 0.14
N GLY A 137 12.66 -13.97 -1.01
CA GLY A 137 12.54 -14.59 -2.33
C GLY A 137 11.12 -14.63 -2.89
N LEU A 138 10.20 -13.79 -2.39
CA LEU A 138 8.85 -13.72 -2.97
C LEU A 138 8.87 -13.08 -4.35
N ARG A 139 7.91 -13.49 -5.19
CA ARG A 139 7.72 -12.91 -6.53
C ARG A 139 7.09 -11.52 -6.43
N LEU A 140 7.34 -10.69 -7.43
CA LEU A 140 6.89 -9.30 -7.46
C LEU A 140 5.36 -9.16 -7.28
N GLU A 141 4.56 -10.05 -7.88
CA GLU A 141 3.09 -10.01 -7.73
C GLU A 141 2.64 -10.34 -6.32
N GLN A 142 3.33 -11.24 -5.63
CA GLN A 142 3.02 -11.57 -4.23
C GLN A 142 3.38 -10.40 -3.31
N ILE A 143 4.52 -9.76 -3.58
CA ILE A 143 4.96 -8.56 -2.88
C ILE A 143 3.94 -7.44 -3.06
N GLN A 144 3.44 -7.21 -4.28
CA GLN A 144 2.44 -6.17 -4.57
C GLN A 144 1.15 -6.34 -3.78
N VAL A 145 0.61 -7.57 -3.74
CA VAL A 145 -0.63 -7.85 -3.01
C VAL A 145 -0.48 -7.49 -1.53
N VAL A 146 0.63 -7.89 -0.90
CA VAL A 146 0.88 -7.58 0.52
C VAL A 146 1.17 -6.09 0.73
N ALA A 147 1.90 -5.45 -0.18
CA ALA A 147 2.17 -4.02 -0.10
C ALA A 147 0.88 -3.19 -0.17
N LEU A 148 -0.06 -3.56 -1.03
CA LEU A 148 -1.36 -2.90 -1.15
C LEU A 148 -2.20 -3.03 0.12
N THR A 149 -2.25 -4.20 0.74
CA THR A 149 -3.01 -4.39 1.98
C THR A 149 -2.41 -3.59 3.14
N THR A 150 -1.08 -3.46 3.20
CA THR A 150 -0.43 -2.61 4.22
C THR A 150 -0.65 -1.11 4.02
N ALA A 151 -0.89 -0.65 2.78
CA ALA A 151 -1.21 0.75 2.50
C ALA A 151 -2.66 1.12 2.89
N GLN A 152 -3.60 0.15 2.79
CA GLN A 152 -5.02 0.37 3.09
C GLN A 152 -5.33 0.52 4.59
N VAL A 153 -4.41 0.14 5.48
CA VAL A 153 -4.61 0.26 6.95
C VAL A 153 -4.71 1.73 7.41
N VAL A 154 -4.31 2.70 6.57
CA VAL A 154 -4.44 4.14 6.84
C VAL A 154 -5.89 4.63 6.72
N GLU A 155 -6.70 4.04 5.84
CA GLU A 155 -8.14 4.24 5.86
C GLU A 155 -8.74 3.31 6.90
N ARG A 156 -8.82 3.77 8.16
CA ARG A 156 -9.77 3.17 9.10
C ARG A 156 -11.13 3.18 8.40
N PRO A 157 -11.75 2.02 8.10
CA PRO A 157 -13.15 2.03 7.74
C PRO A 157 -13.86 2.67 8.92
N ARG A 158 -14.48 3.84 8.69
CA ARG A 158 -15.32 4.48 9.68
C ARG A 158 -16.33 3.42 10.11
N PRO A 159 -16.34 2.99 11.39
CA PRO A 159 -17.33 2.02 11.82
C PRO A 159 -18.70 2.61 11.45
N PRO A 160 -19.60 1.82 10.83
CA PRO A 160 -20.92 2.32 10.49
C PRO A 160 -21.54 2.91 11.77
N ALA A 161 -22.09 4.12 11.67
CA ALA A 161 -22.65 4.85 12.82
C ALA A 161 -23.75 4.05 13.54
N THR A 162 -24.26 3.03 12.89
CA THR A 162 -25.25 2.09 13.37
C THR A 162 -24.80 0.67 13.08
N THR A 163 -25.00 -0.22 14.06
CA THR A 163 -24.89 -1.66 13.88
C THR A 163 -25.75 -2.05 12.68
N PRO A 164 -25.20 -2.66 11.61
CA PRO A 164 -26.03 -3.15 10.51
C PRO A 164 -26.98 -4.20 11.08
N GLN A 165 -28.27 -3.90 11.04
CA GLN A 165 -29.30 -4.88 11.37
C GLN A 165 -29.28 -5.94 10.26
N VAL A 166 -28.62 -7.06 10.54
CA VAL A 166 -28.74 -8.26 9.72
C VAL A 166 -30.11 -8.84 10.00
N SER A 167 -31.11 -8.43 9.23
CA SER A 167 -32.38 -9.12 9.16
C SER A 167 -32.13 -10.49 8.51
N ARG A 168 -32.18 -11.53 9.34
CA ARG A 168 -32.21 -12.94 8.89
C ARG A 168 -33.44 -13.11 8.00
N GLY A 169 -33.27 -12.93 6.70
CA GLY A 169 -34.23 -13.36 5.71
C GLY A 169 -34.34 -14.87 5.82
N THR A 170 -35.42 -15.36 6.43
CA THR A 170 -35.77 -16.76 6.33
C THR A 170 -36.03 -17.04 4.86
N THR A 171 -35.24 -17.93 4.24
CA THR A 171 -35.50 -18.43 2.90
C THR A 171 -36.79 -19.25 2.95
N LYS A 172 -37.93 -18.57 2.84
CA LYS A 172 -39.21 -19.21 2.53
C LYS A 172 -39.42 -19.11 1.03
N ALA A 173 -39.47 -20.27 0.39
CA ALA A 173 -39.81 -20.41 -1.01
C ALA A 173 -41.14 -19.72 -1.29
N SER A 174 -41.14 -18.70 -2.15
CA SER A 174 -42.34 -18.03 -2.61
C SER A 174 -42.12 -17.53 -4.03
N ARG A 175 -42.46 -18.40 -4.99
CA ARG A 175 -43.13 -18.03 -6.26
C ARG A 175 -43.51 -19.30 -7.02
N ARG A 176 -44.57 -19.93 -6.52
CA ARG A 176 -45.58 -20.56 -7.37
C ARG A 176 -46.83 -19.71 -7.18
N ILE A 177 -47.59 -19.52 -8.26
CA ILE A 177 -48.85 -18.77 -8.37
C ILE A 177 -48.66 -17.32 -8.82
N GLU A 178 -48.42 -17.16 -10.13
CA GLU A 178 -49.09 -16.11 -10.91
C GLU A 178 -49.35 -16.60 -12.35
N LEU A 179 -49.98 -17.78 -12.45
CA LEU A 179 -50.45 -18.37 -13.71
C LEU A 179 -51.91 -18.84 -13.58
N ALA A 180 -52.71 -18.08 -12.84
CA ALA A 180 -54.14 -18.33 -12.63
C ALA A 180 -54.98 -17.04 -12.72
N ARG A 181 -54.64 -16.15 -13.66
CA ARG A 181 -55.49 -15.00 -14.04
C ARG A 181 -55.43 -14.66 -15.53
N ARG A 182 -55.27 -15.69 -16.39
CA ARG A 182 -55.37 -15.56 -17.85
C ARG A 182 -56.09 -16.70 -18.57
N GLN A 183 -56.84 -17.52 -17.83
CA GLN A 183 -57.79 -18.50 -18.38
C GLN A 183 -59.05 -18.41 -17.54
N GLY A 184 -60.09 -17.76 -18.05
CA GLY A 184 -61.33 -17.49 -17.31
C GLY A 184 -62.16 -16.32 -17.82
N ARG A 185 -61.76 -15.65 -18.90
CA ARG A 185 -62.62 -14.73 -19.68
C ARG A 185 -62.19 -14.75 -21.13
N GLU A 186 -62.53 -15.83 -21.83
CA GLU A 186 -62.69 -15.86 -23.28
C GLU A 186 -63.12 -17.30 -23.61
N PHE A 187 -64.40 -17.59 -23.46
CA PHE A 187 -65.21 -18.41 -24.38
C PHE A 187 -66.66 -18.47 -23.88
N GLN A 188 -67.58 -18.03 -24.75
CA GLN A 188 -69.05 -18.16 -24.76
C GLN A 188 -69.82 -17.17 -23.87
N ALA A 189 -70.75 -16.36 -24.37
CA ALA A 189 -71.63 -16.45 -25.56
C ALA A 189 -71.67 -15.09 -26.32
N GLY A 190 -71.90 -14.98 -27.63
CA GLY A 190 -72.53 -15.88 -28.59
C GLY A 190 -73.93 -15.38 -28.95
N ASN A 191 -74.12 -14.97 -30.21
CA ASN A 191 -75.35 -14.49 -30.89
C ASN A 191 -75.73 -13.02 -30.73
#